data_AF-S7NRP6-F1
#
_entry.id   AF-S7NRP6-F1
#
_cell.length_a   1.000
_cell.length_b   1.000
_cell.length_c   1.000
_cell.angle_alpha   90.00
_cell.angle_beta   90.00
_cell.angle_gamma   90.00
#
_symmetry.space_group_name_H-M   'P 1'
#
loop_
_entity.id
_entity.type
_entity.pdbx_description
1 polymer ?
#
loop_
_entity_poly.entity_id
_entity_poly.type
_entity_poly.pdbx_seq_one_letter_code
_entity_poly.pdbx_strand_id
1 'polypeptide(L)'
;MLLKMYGLGLRQYFMSVFNRFDCLVVCSGLLEILLVESGAMTPLGISVLRCRLLLRLFKVTKYWTSLSNLVASLLNSIRSIASLLLLLFLFIVIFALLGMQLFGGRYDFEDTEVRRSNFDNFPQALISVFQVLTGEDWNSVMYNGIMAYGGPSYPGVLVCIYFIILFVCGNWEDEEDEPEIPASPRPRPLAELQLKEKAVPIPEASSFFIFSPTNKWVAPRCCVGFRVLCHRIVNATWFTNFILLFIMLSSAALAAEDPIQAESVRNQILGYFDIAFTSVFTVEIVLKMTTYGAFLHKGSFCRNYFNILDLLVHVVQCVFVAIRTIGNIVLVTTLLQFIFACVGVQLFKGKFFSCTDLSKMTEEECRGYYYIYKDGDPTQMELRHREWILNDFHFDNVLSAMMSLFTAIDAYEEDKGPVYNHRVEMAIFFIVYIILIAFFMMNIFVGFVIVTFQEQGETEYKNCELDKNQRQCVQYALKARPLKCYIPKNPYQYQVWYVVTSSYFEYLMFALIMLNTICLGMQGYFGDPWNVFDFLIVIGSIIDVILSEIDTFLASSGGLYCLGGGCGTVVIPGCMRLPPAR
;
A
#
# COMPACT_ATOMS: atom_id res chain seq x y z
N MET A 1 28.13 -3.78 -36.78
CA MET A 1 29.39 -3.87 -36.01
C MET A 1 30.59 -3.70 -36.93
N LEU A 2 30.82 -4.64 -37.88
CA LEU A 2 31.96 -4.64 -38.80
C LEU A 2 32.20 -3.30 -39.53
N LEU A 3 31.16 -2.70 -40.12
CA LEU A 3 31.26 -1.39 -40.78
C LEU A 3 31.72 -0.27 -39.84
N LYS A 4 31.29 -0.27 -38.57
CA LYS A 4 31.73 0.73 -37.58
C LYS A 4 33.19 0.52 -37.17
N MET A 5 33.62 -0.74 -37.02
CA MET A 5 35.02 -1.04 -36.69
C MET A 5 35.95 -0.66 -37.83
N TYR A 6 35.51 -0.87 -39.08
CA TYR A 6 36.25 -0.48 -40.27
C TYR A 6 36.29 1.05 -40.44
N GLY A 7 35.15 1.73 -40.31
CA GLY A 7 35.06 3.18 -40.54
C GLY A 7 35.63 4.07 -39.44
N LEU A 8 35.54 3.68 -38.17
CA LEU A 8 36.04 4.48 -37.03
C LEU A 8 37.47 4.09 -36.60
N GLY A 9 37.98 2.95 -37.08
CA GLY A 9 39.20 2.34 -36.57
C GLY A 9 38.97 1.56 -35.27
N LEU A 10 39.73 0.47 -35.10
CA LEU A 10 39.53 -0.52 -34.04
C LEU A 10 39.72 0.10 -32.64
N ARG A 11 40.75 0.94 -32.47
CA ARG A 11 41.03 1.59 -31.17
C ARG A 11 39.91 2.54 -30.73
N GLN A 12 39.38 3.34 -31.66
CA GLN A 12 38.32 4.30 -31.34
C GLN A 12 36.96 3.62 -31.12
N TYR A 13 36.71 2.50 -31.80
CA TYR A 13 35.52 1.67 -31.55
C TYR A 13 35.43 1.20 -30.09
N PHE A 14 36.53 0.64 -29.53
CA PHE A 14 36.56 0.09 -28.18
C PHE A 14 36.60 1.13 -27.04
N MET A 15 36.87 2.40 -27.34
CA MET A 15 36.81 3.48 -26.34
C MET A 15 35.37 3.72 -25.82
N SER A 16 34.36 3.56 -26.68
CA SER A 16 32.95 3.76 -26.31
C SER A 16 32.37 2.55 -25.57
N VAL A 17 31.74 2.77 -24.41
CA VAL A 17 31.06 1.73 -23.62
C VAL A 17 29.95 1.05 -24.43
N PHE A 18 29.13 1.82 -25.16
CA PHE A 18 28.05 1.29 -25.98
C PHE A 18 28.55 0.42 -27.15
N ASN A 19 29.69 0.77 -27.73
CA ASN A 19 30.29 -0.05 -28.79
C ASN A 19 30.90 -1.35 -28.23
N ARG A 20 31.48 -1.32 -27.00
CA ARG A 20 31.90 -2.53 -26.29
C ARG A 20 30.73 -3.47 -26.04
N PHE A 21 29.59 -2.93 -25.59
CA PHE A 21 28.35 -3.70 -25.42
C PHE A 21 27.82 -4.26 -26.75
N ASP A 22 27.79 -3.46 -27.82
CA ASP A 22 27.40 -3.91 -29.16
C ASP A 22 28.25 -5.09 -29.65
N CYS A 23 29.56 -5.08 -29.35
CA CYS A 23 30.48 -6.16 -29.67
C CYS A 23 30.13 -7.44 -28.89
N LEU A 24 29.93 -7.34 -27.58
CA LEU A 24 29.55 -8.46 -26.72
C LEU A 24 28.26 -9.13 -27.19
N VAL A 25 27.22 -8.37 -27.53
CA VAL A 25 25.92 -8.90 -27.99
C VAL A 25 26.05 -9.67 -29.31
N VAL A 26 26.92 -9.20 -30.21
CA VAL A 26 27.16 -9.87 -31.51
C VAL A 26 28.01 -11.12 -31.31
N CYS A 27 29.11 -11.04 -30.56
CA CYS A 27 30.00 -12.18 -30.31
C CYS A 27 29.28 -13.31 -29.56
N SER A 28 28.52 -13.00 -28.51
CA SER A 28 27.71 -13.99 -27.79
C SER A 28 26.63 -14.62 -28.69
N GLY A 29 26.15 -13.90 -29.70
CA GLY A 29 25.20 -14.43 -30.68
C GLY A 29 25.80 -15.37 -31.70
N LEU A 30 27.00 -15.07 -32.17
CA LEU A 30 27.74 -15.98 -33.04
C LEU A 30 28.11 -17.25 -32.28
N LEU A 31 28.52 -17.12 -31.01
CA LEU A 31 28.80 -18.26 -30.14
C LEU A 31 27.58 -19.15 -29.92
N GLU A 32 26.38 -18.57 -29.70
CA GLU A 32 25.14 -19.32 -29.57
C GLU A 32 24.82 -20.15 -30.82
N ILE A 33 24.93 -19.55 -32.02
CA ILE A 33 24.66 -20.26 -33.28
C ILE A 33 25.58 -21.48 -33.40
N LEU A 34 26.87 -21.30 -33.13
CA LEU A 34 27.86 -22.38 -33.18
C LEU A 34 27.57 -23.47 -32.14
N LEU A 35 27.16 -23.10 -30.92
CA LEU A 35 26.82 -24.05 -29.87
C LEU A 35 25.54 -24.84 -30.18
N VAL A 36 24.52 -24.21 -30.73
CA VAL A 36 23.27 -24.88 -31.15
C VAL A 36 23.56 -25.85 -32.30
N GLU A 37 24.35 -25.44 -33.28
CA GLU A 37 24.71 -26.27 -34.44
C GLU A 37 25.57 -27.48 -34.03
N SER A 38 26.41 -27.33 -33.01
CA SER A 38 27.21 -28.44 -32.47
C SER A 38 26.38 -29.50 -31.72
N GLY A 39 25.10 -29.25 -31.43
CA GLY A 39 24.23 -30.17 -30.70
C GLY A 39 24.63 -30.39 -29.22
N ALA A 40 25.63 -29.66 -28.71
CA ALA A 40 26.21 -29.89 -27.38
C ALA A 40 25.36 -29.37 -26.20
N MET A 41 24.12 -28.91 -26.45
CA MET A 41 23.32 -28.17 -25.45
C MET A 41 22.05 -28.87 -25.02
N THR A 42 21.74 -28.76 -23.73
CA THR A 42 20.47 -29.21 -23.15
C THR A 42 19.32 -28.26 -23.52
N PRO A 43 18.06 -28.71 -23.49
CA PRO A 43 16.89 -27.87 -23.75
C PRO A 43 16.84 -26.60 -22.88
N LEU A 44 17.28 -26.71 -21.62
CA LEU A 44 17.37 -25.57 -20.70
C LEU A 44 18.49 -24.60 -21.11
N GLY A 45 19.64 -25.10 -21.54
CA GLY A 45 20.74 -24.28 -22.07
C GLY A 45 20.34 -23.47 -23.30
N ILE A 46 19.51 -24.05 -24.18
CA ILE A 46 18.93 -23.34 -25.33
C ILE A 46 18.01 -22.20 -24.87
N SER A 47 17.16 -22.43 -23.86
CA SER A 47 16.28 -21.36 -23.35
C SER A 47 17.03 -20.23 -22.65
N VAL A 48 18.06 -20.54 -21.86
CA VAL A 48 18.92 -19.54 -21.22
C VAL A 48 19.67 -18.72 -22.27
N LEU A 49 20.16 -19.34 -23.34
CA LEU A 49 20.81 -18.59 -24.43
C LEU A 49 19.83 -17.74 -25.23
N ARG A 50 18.56 -18.14 -25.36
CA ARG A 50 17.53 -17.25 -25.91
C ARG A 50 17.36 -15.97 -25.08
N CYS A 51 17.62 -16.00 -23.77
CA CYS A 51 17.61 -14.79 -22.93
C CYS A 51 18.67 -13.75 -23.36
N ARG A 52 19.78 -14.15 -23.97
CA ARG A 52 20.77 -13.20 -24.55
C ARG A 52 20.13 -12.28 -25.59
N LEU A 53 19.10 -12.71 -26.32
CA LEU A 53 18.40 -11.86 -27.27
C LEU A 53 17.83 -10.59 -26.60
N LEU A 54 17.47 -10.69 -25.31
CA LEU A 54 16.99 -9.56 -24.50
C LEU A 54 18.08 -8.53 -24.22
N LEU A 55 19.37 -8.89 -24.31
CA LEU A 55 20.46 -7.92 -24.21
C LEU A 55 20.36 -6.83 -25.30
N ARG A 56 19.69 -7.11 -26.43
CA ARG A 56 19.44 -6.11 -27.48
C ARG A 56 18.49 -4.99 -27.03
N LEU A 57 17.60 -5.26 -26.07
CA LEU A 57 16.68 -4.26 -25.52
C LEU A 57 17.45 -3.13 -24.80
N PHE A 58 18.57 -3.46 -24.17
CA PHE A 58 19.43 -2.46 -23.54
C PHE A 58 20.06 -1.49 -24.55
N LYS A 59 20.02 -1.73 -25.87
CA LYS A 59 20.44 -0.73 -26.86
C LYS A 59 19.56 0.52 -26.86
N VAL A 60 18.32 0.43 -26.37
CA VAL A 60 17.42 1.60 -26.21
C VAL A 60 18.06 2.67 -25.31
N THR A 61 18.85 2.26 -24.30
CA THR A 61 19.60 3.17 -23.41
C THR A 61 20.50 4.15 -24.16
N LYS A 62 20.99 3.77 -25.35
CA LYS A 62 21.83 4.64 -26.18
C LYS A 62 21.04 5.79 -26.81
N TYR A 63 19.78 5.56 -27.16
CA TYR A 63 18.94 6.53 -27.86
C TYR A 63 18.21 7.44 -26.88
N TRP A 64 17.91 6.96 -25.67
CA TRP A 64 17.20 7.70 -24.64
C TRP A 64 18.16 8.28 -23.60
N THR A 65 18.45 9.57 -23.72
CA THR A 65 19.36 10.31 -22.84
C THR A 65 18.93 10.25 -21.37
N SER A 66 17.63 10.33 -21.08
CA SER A 66 17.10 10.23 -19.71
C SER A 66 17.39 8.86 -19.09
N LEU A 67 17.18 7.78 -19.85
CA LEU A 67 17.49 6.41 -19.40
C LEU A 67 19.00 6.21 -19.21
N SER A 68 19.83 6.77 -20.10
CA SER A 68 21.28 6.74 -19.95
C SER A 68 21.76 7.46 -18.68
N ASN A 69 21.18 8.61 -18.35
CA ASN A 69 21.53 9.37 -17.14
C ASN A 69 21.12 8.60 -15.88
N LEU A 70 19.97 7.93 -15.92
CA LEU A 70 19.48 7.11 -14.81
C LEU A 70 20.35 5.87 -14.59
N VAL A 71 20.73 5.15 -15.66
CA VAL A 71 21.70 4.03 -15.57
C VAL A 71 23.05 4.50 -15.03
N ALA A 72 23.55 5.66 -15.46
CA ALA A 72 24.79 6.22 -14.93
C ALA A 72 24.67 6.57 -13.43
N SER A 73 23.54 7.13 -13.01
CA SER A 73 23.25 7.46 -11.60
C SER A 73 23.15 6.18 -10.73
N LEU A 74 22.56 5.11 -11.27
CA LEU A 74 22.48 3.80 -10.63
C LEU A 74 23.87 3.16 -10.48
N LEU A 75 24.69 3.18 -11.52
CA LEU A 75 26.05 2.64 -11.45
C LEU A 75 26.94 3.40 -10.48
N ASN A 76 26.73 4.72 -10.33
CA ASN A 76 27.44 5.54 -9.36
C ASN A 76 27.00 5.24 -7.91
N SER A 77 25.70 5.04 -7.68
CA SER A 77 25.14 4.70 -6.34
C SER A 77 25.42 3.26 -5.92
N ILE A 78 25.51 2.30 -6.85
CA ILE A 78 25.92 0.92 -6.52
C ILE A 78 27.25 0.90 -5.78
N ARG A 79 28.19 1.81 -6.10
CA ARG A 79 29.49 1.85 -5.41
C ARG A 79 29.39 2.29 -3.95
N SER A 80 28.46 3.18 -3.60
CA SER A 80 28.24 3.61 -2.22
C SER A 80 27.39 2.59 -1.44
N ILE A 81 26.47 1.89 -2.11
CA ILE A 81 25.56 0.94 -1.48
C ILE A 81 26.19 -0.46 -1.37
N ALA A 82 27.24 -0.76 -2.13
CA ALA A 82 27.90 -2.08 -2.10
C ALA A 82 28.38 -2.49 -0.70
N SER A 83 28.83 -1.55 0.13
CA SER A 83 29.20 -1.84 1.53
C SER A 83 28.00 -2.18 2.40
N LEU A 84 26.85 -1.54 2.16
CA LEU A 84 25.60 -1.82 2.86
C LEU A 84 25.01 -3.15 2.43
N LEU A 85 24.98 -3.45 1.12
CA LEU A 85 24.55 -4.77 0.63
C LEU A 85 25.44 -5.90 1.15
N LEU A 86 26.73 -5.66 1.35
CA LEU A 86 27.62 -6.64 1.96
C LEU A 86 27.29 -6.86 3.44
N LEU A 87 26.98 -5.80 4.19
CA LEU A 87 26.55 -5.89 5.58
C LEU A 87 25.22 -6.64 5.70
N LEU A 88 24.22 -6.24 4.90
CA LEU A 88 22.91 -6.91 4.84
C LEU A 88 23.04 -8.39 4.46
N PHE A 89 23.88 -8.71 3.47
CA PHE A 89 24.14 -10.11 3.10
C PHE A 89 24.81 -10.89 4.24
N LEU A 90 25.75 -10.27 4.96
CA LEU A 90 26.37 -10.88 6.13
C LEU A 90 25.34 -11.13 7.24
N PHE A 91 24.47 -10.16 7.51
CA PHE A 91 23.36 -10.28 8.46
C PHE A 91 22.44 -11.45 8.09
N ILE A 92 22.00 -11.53 6.84
CA ILE A 92 21.18 -12.65 6.31
C ILE A 92 21.87 -14.00 6.53
N VAL A 93 23.17 -14.10 6.23
CA VAL A 93 23.93 -15.35 6.40
C VAL A 93 24.02 -15.75 7.88
N ILE A 94 24.25 -14.80 8.79
CA ILE A 94 24.30 -15.07 10.23
C ILE A 94 22.96 -15.63 10.72
N PHE A 95 21.85 -14.99 10.37
CA PHE A 95 20.51 -15.44 10.76
C PHE A 95 20.13 -16.75 10.08
N ALA A 96 20.50 -16.98 8.82
CA ALA A 96 20.24 -18.25 8.15
C ALA A 96 20.94 -19.42 8.86
N LEU A 97 22.22 -19.25 9.23
CA LEU A 97 22.97 -20.26 9.98
C LEU A 97 22.40 -20.46 11.40
N LEU A 98 22.01 -19.38 12.09
CA LEU A 98 21.36 -19.47 13.39
C LEU A 98 20.02 -20.22 13.30
N GLY A 99 19.20 -19.91 12.29
CA GLY A 99 17.94 -20.58 12.00
C GLY A 99 18.12 -22.07 11.73
N MET A 100 19.18 -22.46 10.99
CA MET A 100 19.52 -23.89 10.81
C MET A 100 19.83 -24.59 12.13
N GLN A 101 20.52 -23.93 13.08
CA GLN A 101 20.81 -24.52 14.39
C GLN A 101 19.56 -24.63 15.28
N LEU A 102 18.64 -23.68 15.16
CA LEU A 102 17.41 -23.65 15.95
C LEU A 102 16.31 -24.57 15.40
N PHE A 103 16.14 -24.63 14.08
CA PHE A 103 14.98 -25.24 13.43
C PHE A 103 15.32 -26.37 12.45
N GLY A 104 16.59 -26.55 12.08
CA GLY A 104 16.99 -27.54 11.09
C GLY A 104 16.56 -28.96 11.48
N GLY A 105 15.77 -29.60 10.61
CA GLY A 105 15.25 -30.95 10.82
C GLY A 105 14.16 -31.07 11.89
N ARG A 106 13.66 -29.96 12.45
CA ARG A 106 12.61 -29.96 13.48
C ARG A 106 11.20 -29.70 12.97
N TYR A 107 11.04 -29.50 11.66
CA TYR A 107 9.73 -29.31 11.03
C TYR A 107 9.17 -30.67 10.58
N ASP A 108 9.31 -31.69 11.44
CA ASP A 108 8.91 -33.09 11.25
C ASP A 108 7.51 -33.35 11.84
N PHE A 109 6.55 -32.50 11.46
CA PHE A 109 5.17 -32.63 11.90
C PHE A 109 4.50 -33.86 11.27
N GLU A 110 3.68 -34.59 12.05
CA GLU A 110 2.89 -35.73 11.58
C GLU A 110 1.62 -35.26 10.83
N ASP A 111 1.77 -34.37 9.86
CA ASP A 111 0.69 -33.88 9.01
C ASP A 111 1.07 -33.95 7.52
N THR A 112 0.05 -33.87 6.66
CA THR A 112 0.26 -33.89 5.20
C THR A 112 0.55 -32.50 4.61
N GLU A 113 0.60 -31.46 5.46
CA GLU A 113 0.82 -30.08 5.03
C GLU A 113 2.30 -29.82 4.71
N VAL A 114 2.56 -29.33 3.48
CA VAL A 114 3.93 -29.10 3.03
C VAL A 114 4.41 -27.71 3.47
N ARG A 115 5.33 -27.69 4.43
CA ARG A 115 6.00 -26.45 4.90
C ARG A 115 7.26 -26.17 4.09
N ARG A 116 7.13 -25.33 3.06
CA ARG A 116 8.22 -24.99 2.13
C ARG A 116 9.30 -24.12 2.79
N SER A 117 8.90 -23.12 3.57
CA SER A 117 9.82 -22.18 4.23
C SER A 117 10.39 -22.76 5.51
N ASN A 118 11.36 -23.66 5.35
CA ASN A 118 12.07 -24.36 6.42
C ASN A 118 13.57 -24.00 6.47
N PHE A 119 14.27 -24.56 7.46
CA PHE A 119 15.69 -24.27 7.73
C PHE A 119 16.57 -25.53 7.63
N ASP A 120 16.16 -26.52 6.82
CA ASP A 120 16.87 -27.81 6.75
C ASP A 120 18.20 -27.70 5.99
N ASN A 121 18.24 -26.85 4.96
CA ASN A 121 19.41 -26.65 4.10
C ASN A 121 19.77 -25.16 4.02
N PHE A 122 21.05 -24.86 3.81
CA PHE A 122 21.54 -23.49 3.77
C PHE A 122 20.85 -22.59 2.71
N PRO A 123 20.66 -23.00 1.45
CA PRO A 123 19.92 -22.17 0.48
C PRO A 123 18.46 -21.96 0.86
N GLN A 124 17.80 -22.96 1.45
CA GLN A 124 16.41 -22.86 1.88
C GLN A 124 16.25 -21.96 3.11
N ALA A 125 17.20 -22.03 4.05
CA ALA A 125 17.29 -21.12 5.19
C ALA A 125 17.51 -19.68 4.73
N LEU A 126 18.36 -19.45 3.72
CA LEU A 126 18.60 -18.12 3.15
C LEU A 126 17.31 -17.53 2.53
N ILE A 127 16.55 -18.34 1.80
CA ILE A 127 15.25 -17.94 1.23
C ILE A 127 14.24 -17.64 2.34
N SER A 128 14.16 -18.49 3.37
CA SER A 128 13.23 -18.29 4.49
C SER A 128 13.57 -17.04 5.31
N VAL A 129 14.86 -16.72 5.52
CA VAL A 129 15.29 -15.47 6.15
C VAL A 129 14.94 -14.27 5.28
N PHE A 130 15.19 -14.35 3.97
CA PHE A 130 14.83 -13.29 3.03
C PHE A 130 13.30 -13.04 3.02
N GLN A 131 12.49 -14.10 3.06
CA GLN A 131 11.03 -13.99 3.18
C GLN A 131 10.59 -13.28 4.47
N VAL A 132 11.25 -13.55 5.60
CA VAL A 132 10.96 -12.84 6.85
C VAL A 132 11.34 -11.35 6.75
N LEU A 133 12.46 -11.02 6.11
CA LEU A 133 12.88 -9.63 5.90
C LEU A 133 11.94 -8.84 4.99
N THR A 134 11.38 -9.46 3.95
CA THR A 134 10.37 -8.79 3.12
C THR A 134 9.04 -8.57 3.84
N GLY A 135 8.84 -9.18 5.01
CA GLY A 135 7.59 -9.13 5.77
C GLY A 135 6.45 -9.91 5.11
N GLU A 136 6.76 -10.78 4.14
CA GLU A 136 5.77 -11.60 3.45
C GLU A 136 5.59 -12.94 4.17
N ASP A 137 4.40 -13.18 4.72
CA ASP A 137 4.04 -14.45 5.37
C ASP A 137 5.03 -14.91 6.47
N TRP A 138 5.71 -13.94 7.10
CA TRP A 138 6.71 -14.18 8.17
C TRP A 138 6.08 -14.80 9.42
N ASN A 139 4.79 -14.52 9.66
CA ASN A 139 4.00 -15.08 10.74
C ASN A 139 3.82 -16.59 10.58
N SER A 140 3.59 -17.09 9.38
CA SER A 140 3.48 -18.54 9.12
C SER A 140 4.81 -19.26 9.39
N VAL A 141 5.94 -18.66 9.01
CA VAL A 141 7.28 -19.19 9.33
C VAL A 141 7.50 -19.22 10.86
N MET A 142 7.06 -18.17 11.57
CA MET A 142 7.14 -18.09 13.03
C MET A 142 6.24 -19.14 13.71
N TYR A 143 5.01 -19.34 13.23
CA TYR A 143 4.10 -20.35 13.79
C TYR A 143 4.68 -21.75 13.69
N ASN A 144 5.26 -22.11 12.54
CA ASN A 144 5.98 -23.37 12.38
C ASN A 144 7.15 -23.49 13.37
N GLY A 145 7.90 -22.39 13.57
CA GLY A 145 8.98 -22.34 14.55
C GLY A 145 8.53 -22.58 15.99
N ILE A 146 7.40 -22.02 16.41
CA ILE A 146 6.83 -22.23 17.76
C ILE A 146 6.29 -23.66 17.91
N MET A 147 5.58 -24.16 16.90
CA MET A 147 5.02 -25.52 16.91
C MET A 147 6.12 -26.59 16.96
N ALA A 148 7.27 -26.35 16.34
CA ALA A 148 8.44 -27.23 16.41
C ALA A 148 9.03 -27.40 17.84
N TYR A 149 8.62 -26.53 18.79
CA TYR A 149 9.04 -26.57 20.19
C TYR A 149 7.87 -26.89 21.15
N GLY A 150 6.85 -27.62 20.68
CA GLY A 150 5.73 -28.06 21.52
C GLY A 150 4.59 -27.06 21.64
N GLY A 151 4.53 -26.07 20.74
CA GLY A 151 3.42 -25.13 20.61
C GLY A 151 3.52 -23.90 21.53
N PRO A 152 2.41 -23.18 21.77
CA PRO A 152 2.39 -21.91 22.51
C PRO A 152 2.51 -22.10 24.02
N SER A 153 3.48 -22.91 24.45
CA SER A 153 3.81 -23.20 25.85
C SER A 153 5.21 -22.70 26.18
N TYR A 154 5.48 -22.42 27.45
CA TYR A 154 6.85 -22.21 27.92
C TYR A 154 7.58 -23.56 27.95
N PRO A 155 8.77 -23.73 27.33
CA PRO A 155 9.66 -22.69 26.80
C PRO A 155 9.54 -22.39 25.29
N GLY A 156 8.77 -23.15 24.52
CA GLY A 156 8.71 -23.07 23.04
C GLY A 156 8.33 -21.71 22.48
N VAL A 157 7.46 -20.96 23.17
CA VAL A 157 7.09 -19.59 22.75
C VAL A 157 8.29 -18.63 22.71
N LEU A 158 9.36 -18.86 23.49
CA LEU A 158 10.54 -17.98 23.52
C LEU A 158 11.27 -17.92 22.16
N VAL A 159 11.05 -18.93 21.31
CA VAL A 159 11.65 -19.00 19.99
C VAL A 159 11.10 -17.90 19.05
N CYS A 160 9.95 -17.30 19.36
CA CYS A 160 9.44 -16.14 18.62
C CYS A 160 10.39 -14.93 18.65
N ILE A 161 11.24 -14.82 19.69
CA ILE A 161 12.23 -13.74 19.84
C ILE A 161 13.21 -13.73 18.66
N TYR A 162 13.58 -14.89 18.12
CA TYR A 162 14.43 -14.99 16.93
C TYR A 162 13.81 -14.23 15.74
N PHE A 163 12.52 -14.45 15.48
CA PHE A 163 11.80 -13.81 14.36
C PHE A 163 11.58 -12.32 14.60
N ILE A 164 11.29 -11.91 15.84
CA ILE A 164 11.15 -10.50 16.21
C ILE A 164 12.47 -9.74 16.00
N ILE A 165 13.59 -10.30 16.48
CA ILE A 165 14.91 -9.68 16.29
C ILE A 165 15.27 -9.62 14.80
N LEU A 166 15.04 -10.72 14.06
CA LEU A 166 15.31 -10.75 12.62
C LEU A 166 14.53 -9.66 11.88
N PHE A 167 13.22 -9.53 12.15
CA PHE A 167 12.37 -8.56 11.49
C PHE A 167 12.71 -7.12 11.89
N VAL A 168 12.89 -6.84 13.18
CA VAL A 168 13.15 -5.48 13.68
C VAL A 168 14.55 -5.02 13.30
N CYS A 169 15.60 -5.81 13.59
CA CYS A 169 16.96 -5.40 13.28
C CYS A 169 17.24 -5.39 11.78
N GLY A 170 16.68 -6.35 11.04
CA GLY A 170 16.86 -6.41 9.59
C GLY A 170 16.25 -5.22 8.86
N ASN A 171 15.05 -4.79 9.27
CA ASN A 171 14.40 -3.62 8.67
C ASN A 171 14.96 -2.28 9.21
N TRP A 172 15.60 -2.28 10.39
CA TRP A 172 16.26 -1.07 10.91
C TRP A 172 17.50 -0.71 10.10
N GLU A 173 18.29 -1.69 9.63
CA GLU A 173 19.46 -1.43 8.78
C GLU A 173 19.09 -0.68 7.48
N ASP A 174 17.84 -0.74 7.04
CA ASP A 174 17.32 0.04 5.90
C ASP A 174 16.93 1.50 6.28
N GLU A 175 16.65 1.81 7.56
CA GLU A 175 16.20 3.14 8.01
C GLU A 175 17.35 4.14 8.23
N GLU A 176 18.60 3.70 8.46
CA GLU A 176 19.74 4.62 8.70
C GLU A 176 20.11 5.49 7.47
N ASP A 177 19.62 5.12 6.28
CA ASP A 177 19.85 5.86 5.03
C ASP A 177 18.78 6.93 4.73
N GLU A 178 17.76 7.12 5.58
CA GLU A 178 16.84 8.25 5.41
C GLU A 178 17.63 9.56 5.59
N PRO A 179 17.73 10.42 4.56
CA PRO A 179 18.40 11.70 4.72
C PRO A 179 17.61 12.49 5.77
N GLU A 180 18.29 12.93 6.84
CA GLU A 180 17.70 13.81 7.86
C GLU A 180 16.97 14.96 7.17
N ILE A 181 15.63 14.89 7.12
CA ILE A 181 14.81 15.93 6.52
C ILE A 181 14.98 17.16 7.42
N PRO A 182 15.56 18.27 6.93
CA PRO A 182 15.77 19.43 7.77
C PRO A 182 14.41 19.93 8.22
N ALA A 183 14.12 19.81 9.52
CA ALA A 183 12.82 20.08 10.14
C ALA A 183 12.12 21.26 9.43
N SER A 184 11.12 20.94 8.61
CA SER A 184 10.27 21.96 8.02
C SER A 184 9.46 22.59 9.15
N PRO A 185 9.18 23.91 9.10
CA PRO A 185 8.28 24.50 10.07
C PRO A 185 6.96 23.72 10.01
N ARG A 186 6.43 23.32 11.17
CA ARG A 186 5.11 22.72 11.30
C ARG A 186 4.15 23.52 10.41
N PRO A 187 3.52 22.92 9.39
CA PRO A 187 2.63 23.67 8.51
C PRO A 187 1.64 24.38 9.40
N ARG A 188 1.50 25.70 9.21
CA ARG A 188 0.39 26.42 9.84
C ARG A 188 -0.88 25.65 9.47
N PRO A 189 -1.84 25.44 10.40
CA PRO A 189 -3.10 24.82 10.04
C PRO A 189 -3.60 25.50 8.77
N LEU A 190 -3.90 24.73 7.72
CA LEU A 190 -4.37 25.26 6.43
C LEU A 190 -5.58 26.21 6.61
N ALA A 191 -6.25 26.10 7.76
CA ALA A 191 -7.28 26.99 8.26
C ALA A 191 -6.87 28.47 8.40
N GLU A 192 -5.58 28.82 8.52
CA GLU A 192 -5.13 30.23 8.57
C GLU A 192 -4.76 30.81 7.20
N LEU A 193 -4.62 29.97 6.17
CA LEU A 193 -4.63 30.39 4.76
C LEU A 193 -6.08 30.46 4.29
N GLN A 194 -6.90 31.21 5.02
CA GLN A 194 -8.08 31.84 4.43
C GLN A 194 -7.55 32.89 3.44
N LEU A 195 -7.11 32.42 2.26
CA LEU A 195 -7.31 33.16 1.03
C LEU A 195 -8.80 33.49 1.05
N LYS A 196 -9.13 34.65 1.60
CA LYS A 196 -10.44 35.27 1.45
C LYS A 196 -10.55 35.41 -0.05
N GLU A 197 -11.21 34.44 -0.68
CA GLU A 197 -11.37 34.37 -2.13
C GLU A 197 -11.92 35.74 -2.50
N LYS A 198 -11.07 36.59 -3.08
CA LYS A 198 -11.48 37.94 -3.44
C LYS A 198 -12.58 37.74 -4.45
N ALA A 199 -13.83 38.07 -4.07
CA ALA A 199 -14.99 37.90 -4.91
C ALA A 199 -14.65 38.38 -6.33
N VAL A 200 -14.70 37.46 -7.29
CA VAL A 200 -14.25 37.74 -8.66
C VAL A 200 -15.09 38.91 -9.19
N PRO A 201 -14.47 40.04 -9.58
CA PRO A 201 -15.20 41.19 -10.06
C PRO A 201 -16.01 40.82 -11.31
N ILE A 202 -17.21 41.40 -11.44
CA ILE A 202 -18.10 41.11 -12.57
C ILE A 202 -17.36 41.45 -13.88
N PRO A 203 -17.27 40.54 -14.87
CA PRO A 203 -16.60 40.83 -16.13
C PRO A 203 -17.27 41.99 -16.88
N GLU A 204 -16.47 42.92 -17.42
CA GLU A 204 -16.93 44.10 -18.20
C GLU A 204 -17.56 43.75 -19.56
N ALA A 205 -17.56 42.47 -19.96
CA ALA A 205 -18.22 42.00 -21.18
C ALA A 205 -19.65 41.51 -20.89
N SER A 206 -20.54 41.57 -21.89
CA SER A 206 -21.89 41.02 -21.78
C SER A 206 -21.87 39.48 -21.71
N SER A 207 -22.62 38.87 -20.79
CA SER A 207 -22.83 37.42 -20.78
C SER A 207 -23.92 37.05 -21.79
N PHE A 208 -23.67 36.01 -22.61
CA PHE A 208 -24.55 35.55 -23.70
C PHE A 208 -24.98 36.64 -24.71
N PHE A 209 -24.24 37.74 -24.82
CA PHE A 209 -24.59 38.93 -25.63
C PHE A 209 -25.88 39.68 -25.22
N ILE A 210 -26.65 39.16 -24.26
CA ILE A 210 -27.95 39.72 -23.83
C ILE A 210 -27.82 40.53 -22.53
N PHE A 211 -26.86 40.19 -21.64
CA PHE A 211 -26.76 40.79 -20.31
C PHE A 211 -25.55 41.73 -20.17
N SER A 212 -25.77 43.05 -20.25
CA SER A 212 -24.74 44.10 -20.12
C SER A 212 -24.22 44.28 -18.67
N PRO A 213 -22.97 44.72 -18.43
CA PRO A 213 -22.39 44.90 -17.08
C PRO A 213 -22.92 46.12 -16.30
N THR A 214 -23.43 47.14 -17.00
CA THR A 214 -23.97 48.36 -16.39
C THR A 214 -25.33 48.69 -17.00
N ASN A 215 -26.40 48.56 -16.21
CA ASN A 215 -27.70 49.10 -16.59
C ASN A 215 -27.67 50.64 -16.47
N LYS A 216 -27.54 51.35 -17.59
CA LYS A 216 -28.11 52.69 -17.74
C LYS A 216 -29.39 52.57 -18.55
N TRP A 217 -30.52 52.43 -17.87
CA TRP A 217 -31.82 52.84 -18.40
C TRP A 217 -32.49 53.77 -17.39
N VAL A 218 -33.13 54.78 -17.95
CA VAL A 218 -33.67 55.98 -17.33
C VAL A 218 -34.80 55.65 -16.33
N ALA A 219 -34.77 56.37 -15.20
CA ALA A 219 -35.85 56.57 -14.21
C ALA A 219 -36.15 55.49 -13.15
N PRO A 220 -36.60 55.90 -11.94
CA PRO A 220 -36.26 55.23 -10.69
C PRO A 220 -37.45 54.53 -10.04
N ARG A 221 -37.36 53.21 -9.87
CA ARG A 221 -37.77 52.42 -8.69
C ARG A 221 -37.66 50.93 -9.03
N CYS A 222 -36.81 50.23 -8.29
CA CYS A 222 -36.68 48.77 -8.23
C CYS A 222 -36.41 48.01 -9.54
N CYS A 223 -35.16 47.95 -10.01
CA CYS A 223 -34.69 46.87 -10.89
C CYS A 223 -33.18 46.65 -10.67
N VAL A 224 -32.82 45.77 -9.73
CA VAL A 224 -31.47 45.18 -9.72
C VAL A 224 -31.39 44.30 -10.97
N GLY A 225 -30.41 44.52 -11.85
CA GLY A 225 -30.25 43.69 -13.04
C GLY A 225 -30.08 42.22 -12.66
N PHE A 226 -30.79 41.32 -13.33
CA PHE A 226 -30.80 39.87 -13.05
C PHE A 226 -29.38 39.29 -12.85
N ARG A 227 -28.41 39.73 -13.66
CA ARG A 227 -26.99 39.35 -13.55
C ARG A 227 -26.31 39.78 -12.24
N VAL A 228 -26.65 40.95 -11.70
CA VAL A 228 -26.11 41.46 -10.41
C VAL A 228 -26.73 40.71 -9.24
N LEU A 229 -28.00 40.32 -9.34
CA LEU A 229 -28.67 39.47 -8.36
C LEU A 229 -28.05 38.05 -8.34
N CYS A 230 -27.88 37.42 -9.51
CA CYS A 230 -27.21 36.12 -9.61
C CYS A 230 -25.78 36.18 -9.06
N HIS A 231 -25.03 37.27 -9.28
CA HIS A 231 -23.67 37.41 -8.75
C HIS A 231 -23.65 37.54 -7.21
N ARG A 232 -24.66 38.20 -6.61
CA ARG A 232 -24.82 38.25 -5.15
C ARG A 232 -25.21 36.88 -4.57
N ILE A 233 -26.04 36.11 -5.26
CA ILE A 233 -26.47 34.78 -4.82
C ILE A 233 -25.29 33.80 -4.85
N VAL A 234 -24.58 33.72 -5.98
CA VAL A 234 -23.46 32.77 -6.18
C VAL A 234 -22.30 33.03 -5.20
N ASN A 235 -22.04 34.30 -4.82
CA ASN A 235 -20.98 34.65 -3.88
C ASN A 235 -21.44 34.66 -2.40
N ALA A 236 -22.69 34.32 -2.11
CA ALA A 236 -23.17 34.30 -0.74
C ALA A 236 -22.72 33.02 -0.02
N THR A 237 -22.22 33.16 1.21
CA THR A 237 -21.72 32.02 2.01
C THR A 237 -22.78 30.95 2.27
N TRP A 238 -24.05 31.35 2.36
CA TRP A 238 -25.17 30.40 2.53
C TRP A 238 -25.37 29.53 1.28
N PHE A 239 -25.13 30.07 0.08
CA PHE A 239 -25.24 29.32 -1.17
C PHE A 239 -24.11 28.29 -1.30
N THR A 240 -22.88 28.66 -0.90
CA THR A 240 -21.73 27.73 -0.85
C THR A 240 -21.98 26.56 0.10
N ASN A 241 -22.44 26.83 1.34
CA ASN A 241 -22.74 25.77 2.31
C ASN A 241 -23.92 24.89 1.87
N PHE A 242 -24.89 25.47 1.17
CA PHE A 242 -26.03 24.76 0.60
C PHE A 242 -25.59 23.77 -0.49
N ILE A 243 -24.79 24.20 -1.47
CA ILE A 243 -24.28 23.30 -2.50
C ILE A 243 -23.39 22.21 -1.89
N LEU A 244 -22.52 22.56 -0.93
CA LEU A 244 -21.65 21.59 -0.26
C LEU A 244 -22.44 20.51 0.49
N LEU A 245 -23.56 20.87 1.13
CA LEU A 245 -24.48 19.90 1.74
C LEU A 245 -25.08 18.94 0.70
N PHE A 246 -25.48 19.47 -0.46
CA PHE A 246 -26.04 18.65 -1.54
C PHE A 246 -24.99 17.72 -2.17
N ILE A 247 -23.72 18.14 -2.27
CA ILE A 247 -22.60 17.27 -2.66
C ILE A 247 -22.44 16.11 -1.67
N MET A 248 -22.45 16.41 -0.36
CA MET A 248 -22.36 15.38 0.67
C MET A 248 -23.55 14.39 0.61
N LEU A 249 -24.76 14.90 0.39
CA LEU A 249 -25.96 14.07 0.27
C LEU A 249 -25.99 13.24 -1.01
N SER A 250 -25.52 13.77 -2.15
CA SER A 250 -25.41 13.01 -3.39
C SER A 250 -24.35 11.90 -3.29
N SER A 251 -23.22 12.18 -2.63
CA SER A 251 -22.20 11.15 -2.36
C SER A 251 -22.71 10.08 -1.39
N ALA A 252 -23.49 10.45 -0.37
CA ALA A 252 -24.13 9.50 0.54
C ALA A 252 -25.20 8.65 -0.17
N ALA A 253 -25.97 9.23 -1.10
CA ALA A 253 -26.95 8.50 -1.90
C ALA A 253 -26.29 7.47 -2.82
N LEU A 254 -25.17 7.83 -3.47
CA LEU A 254 -24.37 6.90 -4.27
C LEU A 254 -23.79 5.76 -3.42
N ALA A 255 -23.33 6.06 -2.20
CA ALA A 255 -22.84 5.03 -1.27
C ALA A 255 -23.95 4.10 -0.73
N ALA A 256 -25.22 4.55 -0.75
CA ALA A 256 -26.37 3.79 -0.27
C ALA A 256 -27.03 2.91 -1.35
N GLU A 257 -26.57 2.99 -2.60
CA GLU A 257 -27.08 2.20 -3.72
C GLU A 257 -26.80 0.70 -3.53
N ASP A 258 -27.77 -0.14 -3.90
CA ASP A 258 -27.60 -1.60 -3.91
C ASP A 258 -26.94 -2.05 -5.21
N PRO A 259 -25.72 -2.61 -5.19
CA PRO A 259 -25.05 -3.06 -6.41
C PRO A 259 -25.60 -4.38 -6.96
N ILE A 260 -26.38 -5.15 -6.18
CA ILE A 260 -26.84 -6.50 -6.55
C ILE A 260 -28.25 -6.45 -7.14
N GLN A 261 -29.14 -5.63 -6.58
CA GLN A 261 -30.55 -5.55 -7.00
C GLN A 261 -30.91 -4.19 -7.58
N ALA A 262 -30.77 -4.07 -8.90
CA ALA A 262 -31.06 -2.86 -9.65
C ALA A 262 -32.53 -2.36 -9.49
N GLU A 263 -33.50 -3.28 -9.39
CA GLU A 263 -34.93 -2.93 -9.24
C GLU A 263 -35.41 -2.81 -7.79
N SER A 264 -34.51 -2.80 -6.81
CA SER A 264 -34.90 -2.66 -5.41
C SER A 264 -35.67 -1.35 -5.18
N VAL A 265 -36.63 -1.37 -4.25
CA VAL A 265 -37.39 -0.17 -3.84
C VAL A 265 -36.43 0.94 -3.38
N ARG A 266 -35.32 0.57 -2.74
CA ARG A 266 -34.24 1.48 -2.36
C ARG A 266 -33.63 2.18 -3.58
N ASN A 267 -33.25 1.44 -4.62
CA ASN A 267 -32.65 2.02 -5.82
C ASN A 267 -33.65 2.87 -6.62
N GLN A 268 -34.93 2.49 -6.64
CA GLN A 268 -35.97 3.33 -7.23
C GLN A 268 -36.09 4.68 -6.49
N ILE A 269 -36.06 4.67 -5.16
CA ILE A 269 -36.09 5.89 -4.34
C ILE A 269 -34.83 6.72 -4.53
N LEU A 270 -33.65 6.09 -4.53
CA LEU A 270 -32.37 6.76 -4.76
C LEU A 270 -32.30 7.39 -6.15
N GLY A 271 -32.86 6.74 -7.18
CA GLY A 271 -32.97 7.32 -8.53
C GLY A 271 -33.79 8.61 -8.59
N TYR A 272 -34.85 8.73 -7.79
CA TYR A 272 -35.59 10.00 -7.67
C TYR A 272 -34.76 11.09 -6.99
N PHE A 273 -33.99 10.74 -5.96
CA PHE A 273 -33.06 11.67 -5.32
C PHE A 273 -31.97 12.12 -6.28
N ASP A 274 -31.47 11.24 -7.13
CA ASP A 274 -30.41 11.56 -8.09
C ASP A 274 -30.86 12.57 -9.15
N ILE A 275 -32.12 12.45 -9.62
CA ILE A 275 -32.77 13.44 -10.47
C ILE A 275 -32.89 14.79 -9.74
N ALA A 276 -33.28 14.76 -8.46
CA ALA A 276 -33.41 15.98 -7.66
C ALA A 276 -32.05 16.68 -7.45
N PHE A 277 -30.99 15.94 -7.10
CA PHE A 277 -29.64 16.48 -6.93
C PHE A 277 -29.09 17.03 -8.24
N THR A 278 -29.24 16.30 -9.35
CA THR A 278 -28.84 16.74 -10.69
C THR A 278 -29.53 18.04 -11.10
N SER A 279 -30.81 18.21 -10.75
CA SER A 279 -31.52 19.46 -11.01
C SER A 279 -30.94 20.65 -10.23
N VAL A 280 -30.54 20.46 -8.97
CA VAL A 280 -29.93 21.49 -8.11
C VAL A 280 -28.56 21.92 -8.67
N PHE A 281 -27.71 20.96 -9.05
CA PHE A 281 -26.42 21.24 -9.68
C PHE A 281 -26.58 21.91 -11.06
N THR A 282 -27.61 21.54 -11.82
CA THR A 282 -27.90 22.19 -13.11
C THR A 282 -28.27 23.67 -12.91
N VAL A 283 -29.09 23.99 -11.90
CA VAL A 283 -29.46 25.38 -11.57
C VAL A 283 -28.23 26.17 -11.11
N GLU A 284 -27.35 25.56 -10.31
CA GLU A 284 -26.07 26.17 -9.93
C GLU A 284 -25.22 26.55 -11.15
N ILE A 285 -25.05 25.62 -12.09
CA ILE A 285 -24.28 25.85 -13.31
C ILE A 285 -24.90 26.99 -14.14
N VAL A 286 -26.23 27.00 -14.32
CA VAL A 286 -26.93 28.07 -15.05
C VAL A 286 -26.75 29.43 -14.36
N LEU A 287 -26.84 29.48 -13.03
CA LEU A 287 -26.60 30.71 -12.26
C LEU A 287 -25.15 31.20 -12.43
N LYS A 288 -24.16 30.31 -12.42
CA LYS A 288 -22.75 30.68 -12.66
C LYS A 288 -22.48 31.07 -14.12
N MET A 289 -23.14 30.46 -15.10
CA MET A 289 -23.01 30.83 -16.52
C MET A 289 -23.63 32.20 -16.83
N THR A 290 -24.73 32.58 -16.17
CA THR A 290 -25.35 33.91 -16.36
C THR A 290 -24.52 35.04 -15.77
N THR A 291 -23.79 34.80 -14.68
CA THR A 291 -22.92 35.81 -14.03
C THR A 291 -21.61 36.01 -14.77
N TYR A 292 -20.89 34.92 -15.08
CA TYR A 292 -19.56 34.95 -15.67
C TYR A 292 -19.56 34.81 -17.20
N GLY A 293 -20.66 34.38 -17.85
CA GLY A 293 -20.75 34.17 -19.30
C GLY A 293 -20.10 32.87 -19.78
N ALA A 294 -20.55 32.34 -20.93
CA ALA A 294 -20.18 30.99 -21.37
C ALA A 294 -18.77 30.87 -22.01
N PHE A 295 -18.50 31.53 -23.16
CA PHE A 295 -17.30 31.18 -23.97
C PHE A 295 -16.39 32.34 -24.43
N LEU A 296 -16.89 33.57 -24.55
CA LEU A 296 -16.27 34.55 -25.46
C LEU A 296 -15.28 35.56 -24.84
N HIS A 297 -15.14 35.67 -23.51
CA HIS A 297 -14.26 36.68 -22.90
C HIS A 297 -13.25 36.08 -21.90
N LYS A 298 -12.18 36.83 -21.60
CA LYS A 298 -11.04 36.41 -20.73
C LYS A 298 -11.39 36.17 -19.24
N GLY A 299 -12.68 36.13 -18.89
CA GLY A 299 -13.22 35.83 -17.56
C GLY A 299 -14.48 34.95 -17.58
N SER A 300 -14.76 34.27 -18.70
CA SER A 300 -15.93 33.40 -18.88
C SER A 300 -15.85 32.12 -18.05
N PHE A 301 -17.01 31.62 -17.61
CA PHE A 301 -17.19 30.43 -16.77
C PHE A 301 -16.42 29.22 -17.30
N CYS A 302 -16.58 28.89 -18.58
CA CYS A 302 -15.94 27.72 -19.22
C CYS A 302 -14.45 27.94 -19.59
N ARG A 303 -13.82 29.01 -19.11
CA ARG A 303 -12.38 29.31 -19.31
C ARG A 303 -11.61 29.37 -17.98
N ASN A 304 -12.31 29.40 -16.85
CA ASN A 304 -11.71 29.25 -15.54
C ASN A 304 -11.51 27.75 -15.24
N TYR A 305 -10.28 27.36 -14.91
CA TYR A 305 -9.85 25.98 -14.76
C TYR A 305 -10.66 25.20 -13.69
N PHE A 306 -11.11 25.87 -12.61
CA PHE A 306 -11.95 25.30 -11.55
C PHE A 306 -13.42 25.09 -11.94
N ASN A 307 -13.91 25.70 -13.01
CA ASN A 307 -15.31 25.55 -13.44
C ASN A 307 -15.45 24.47 -14.55
N ILE A 308 -14.36 24.19 -15.27
CA ILE A 308 -14.22 23.03 -16.17
C ILE A 308 -13.93 21.75 -15.35
N LEU A 309 -13.44 21.92 -14.11
CA LEU A 309 -13.20 20.88 -13.10
C LEU A 309 -14.46 20.08 -12.77
N ASP A 310 -15.58 20.79 -12.58
CA ASP A 310 -16.92 20.24 -12.38
C ASP A 310 -17.36 19.32 -13.53
N LEU A 311 -16.68 19.40 -14.70
CA LEU A 311 -17.06 18.68 -15.90
C LEU A 311 -16.25 17.39 -16.14
N LEU A 312 -14.93 17.30 -15.88
CA LEU A 312 -14.14 16.03 -15.95
C LEU A 312 -12.61 16.17 -15.76
N VAL A 313 -12.03 17.38 -15.67
CA VAL A 313 -10.61 17.59 -16.03
C VAL A 313 -9.60 17.54 -14.88
N HIS A 314 -9.96 17.72 -13.60
CA HIS A 314 -8.91 17.81 -12.54
C HIS A 314 -8.27 16.49 -12.16
N VAL A 315 -8.99 15.36 -12.22
CA VAL A 315 -8.33 14.05 -12.09
C VAL A 315 -7.31 13.89 -13.20
N VAL A 316 -7.68 14.24 -14.44
CA VAL A 316 -6.81 14.17 -15.62
C VAL A 316 -5.63 15.13 -15.52
N GLN A 317 -5.80 16.36 -15.02
CA GLN A 317 -4.73 17.36 -14.92
C GLN A 317 -3.79 17.08 -13.74
N CYS A 318 -4.31 16.66 -12.58
CA CYS A 318 -3.47 16.21 -11.46
C CYS A 318 -2.66 14.97 -11.86
N VAL A 319 -3.29 14.02 -12.54
CA VAL A 319 -2.61 12.86 -13.14
C VAL A 319 -1.59 13.32 -14.20
N PHE A 320 -1.90 14.29 -15.05
CA PHE A 320 -0.96 14.76 -16.07
C PHE A 320 0.26 15.50 -15.49
N VAL A 321 0.06 16.31 -14.44
CA VAL A 321 1.16 16.96 -13.70
C VAL A 321 2.01 15.90 -13.00
N ALA A 322 1.38 14.92 -12.33
CA ALA A 322 2.09 13.82 -11.68
C ALA A 322 2.84 12.91 -12.68
N ILE A 323 2.24 12.61 -13.84
CA ILE A 323 2.87 11.85 -14.93
C ILE A 323 4.02 12.65 -15.53
N ARG A 324 3.93 13.98 -15.64
CA ARG A 324 5.02 14.78 -16.17
C ARG A 324 6.24 14.82 -15.24
N THR A 325 6.03 14.77 -13.93
CA THR A 325 7.11 14.74 -12.92
C THR A 325 7.71 13.34 -12.74
N ILE A 326 6.90 12.28 -12.79
CA ILE A 326 7.33 10.91 -12.44
C ILE A 326 7.50 10.02 -13.69
N GLY A 327 6.95 10.43 -14.84
CA GLY A 327 6.78 9.59 -16.03
C GLY A 327 8.08 9.01 -16.59
N ASN A 328 9.20 9.74 -16.51
CA ASN A 328 10.50 9.20 -16.91
C ASN A 328 10.89 7.99 -16.06
N ILE A 329 10.69 8.06 -14.73
CA ILE A 329 11.09 6.99 -13.82
C ILE A 329 10.12 5.82 -13.88
N VAL A 330 8.81 6.09 -13.93
CA VAL A 330 7.77 5.06 -14.16
C VAL A 330 8.05 4.29 -15.45
N LEU A 331 8.37 5.00 -16.53
CA LEU A 331 8.73 4.38 -17.81
C LEU A 331 9.99 3.49 -17.68
N VAL A 332 11.00 3.90 -16.91
CA VAL A 332 12.19 3.06 -16.64
C VAL A 332 11.82 1.82 -15.84
N THR A 333 11.01 1.95 -14.77
CA THR A 333 10.57 0.79 -13.98
C THR A 333 9.69 -0.16 -14.78
N THR A 334 8.80 0.36 -15.64
CA THR A 334 7.99 -0.47 -16.54
C THR A 334 8.86 -1.16 -17.58
N LEU A 335 9.88 -0.50 -18.11
CA LEU A 335 10.86 -1.11 -19.03
C LEU A 335 11.65 -2.22 -18.32
N LEU A 336 12.03 -2.02 -17.07
CA LEU A 336 12.71 -3.05 -16.27
C LEU A 336 11.80 -4.25 -15.99
N GLN A 337 10.56 -4.00 -15.55
CA GLN A 337 9.54 -5.04 -15.36
C GLN A 337 9.31 -5.82 -16.66
N PHE A 338 9.23 -5.14 -17.81
CA PHE A 338 9.12 -5.79 -19.12
C PHE A 338 10.33 -6.67 -19.45
N ILE A 339 11.55 -6.24 -19.14
CA ILE A 339 12.77 -7.05 -19.35
C ILE A 339 12.70 -8.31 -18.47
N PHE A 340 12.38 -8.17 -17.18
CA PHE A 340 12.26 -9.31 -16.26
C PHE A 340 11.12 -10.24 -16.63
N ALA A 341 9.97 -9.71 -17.07
CA ALA A 341 8.86 -10.51 -17.58
C ALA A 341 9.28 -11.30 -18.83
N CYS A 342 10.01 -10.69 -19.76
CA CYS A 342 10.57 -11.41 -20.91
C CYS A 342 11.52 -12.53 -20.49
N VAL A 343 12.40 -12.30 -19.51
CA VAL A 343 13.29 -13.35 -18.96
C VAL A 343 12.45 -14.45 -18.32
N GLY A 344 11.47 -14.10 -17.50
CA GLY A 344 10.57 -15.04 -16.83
C GLY A 344 9.81 -15.93 -17.82
N VAL A 345 9.28 -15.36 -18.91
CA VAL A 345 8.64 -16.14 -19.98
C VAL A 345 9.60 -17.14 -20.60
N GLN A 346 10.86 -16.77 -20.86
CA GLN A 346 11.84 -17.74 -21.40
C GLN A 346 12.18 -18.85 -20.39
N LEU A 347 12.19 -18.55 -19.10
CA LEU A 347 12.53 -19.53 -18.07
C LEU A 347 11.37 -20.47 -17.71
N PHE A 348 10.13 -19.95 -17.71
CA PHE A 348 8.99 -20.58 -17.03
C PHE A 348 7.76 -20.83 -17.91
N LYS A 349 7.78 -20.44 -19.20
CA LYS A 349 6.66 -20.69 -20.11
C LYS A 349 6.27 -22.18 -20.13
N GLY A 350 4.98 -22.44 -19.96
CA GLY A 350 4.39 -23.79 -20.01
C GLY A 350 4.72 -24.69 -18.82
N LYS A 351 5.29 -24.18 -17.72
CA LYS A 351 5.74 -24.99 -16.58
C LYS A 351 4.89 -24.85 -15.30
N PHE A 352 3.84 -24.03 -15.36
CA PHE A 352 3.00 -23.67 -14.20
C PHE A 352 1.67 -24.44 -14.19
N PHE A 353 1.63 -25.53 -14.94
CA PHE A 353 0.52 -26.47 -14.89
C PHE A 353 0.73 -27.46 -13.75
N SER A 354 -0.36 -27.82 -13.09
CA SER A 354 -0.38 -28.86 -12.07
C SER A 354 -1.66 -29.65 -12.16
N CYS A 355 -1.61 -30.92 -11.77
CA CYS A 355 -2.83 -31.71 -11.56
C CYS A 355 -3.28 -31.50 -10.11
N THR A 356 -4.59 -31.52 -9.87
CA THR A 356 -5.14 -31.59 -8.50
C THR A 356 -4.60 -32.80 -7.71
N ASP A 357 -4.27 -33.88 -8.42
CA ASP A 357 -3.55 -35.04 -7.88
C ASP A 357 -2.06 -34.96 -8.27
N LEU A 358 -1.21 -34.58 -7.33
CA LEU A 358 0.24 -34.39 -7.53
C LEU A 358 0.98 -35.67 -7.97
N SER A 359 0.35 -36.85 -7.92
CA SER A 359 0.93 -38.09 -8.46
C SER A 359 0.91 -38.16 -9.99
N LYS A 360 0.11 -37.31 -10.65
CA LYS A 360 -0.03 -37.28 -12.12
C LYS A 360 0.72 -36.08 -12.68
N MET A 361 1.58 -36.37 -13.66
CA MET A 361 2.53 -35.38 -14.17
C MET A 361 2.15 -34.81 -15.54
N THR A 362 1.18 -35.41 -16.24
CA THR A 362 0.78 -34.98 -17.59
C THR A 362 -0.74 -34.79 -17.67
N GLU A 363 -1.20 -33.95 -18.60
CA GLU A 363 -2.63 -33.70 -18.82
C GLU A 363 -3.40 -34.99 -19.18
N GLU A 364 -2.78 -35.90 -19.95
CA GLU A 364 -3.40 -37.17 -20.32
C GLU A 364 -3.63 -38.08 -19.11
N GLU A 365 -2.70 -38.07 -18.15
CA GLU A 365 -2.80 -38.83 -16.90
C GLU A 365 -3.74 -38.19 -15.87
N CYS A 366 -3.91 -36.87 -15.92
CA CYS A 366 -4.74 -36.08 -15.00
C CYS A 366 -6.23 -36.16 -15.37
N ARG A 367 -6.76 -37.39 -15.45
CA ARG A 367 -8.18 -37.64 -15.75
C ARG A 367 -8.79 -38.61 -14.74
N GLY A 368 -10.11 -38.54 -14.62
CA GLY A 368 -10.89 -39.39 -13.72
C GLY A 368 -11.00 -38.81 -12.31
N TYR A 369 -11.00 -39.69 -11.31
CA TYR A 369 -11.20 -39.32 -9.91
C TYR A 369 -10.02 -39.76 -9.04
N TYR A 370 -9.82 -39.05 -7.93
CA TYR A 370 -8.83 -39.36 -6.91
C TYR A 370 -9.41 -39.16 -5.51
N TYR A 371 -8.71 -39.68 -4.50
CA TYR A 371 -9.11 -39.56 -3.10
C TYR A 371 -8.33 -38.44 -2.42
N ILE A 372 -9.03 -37.57 -1.71
CA ILE A 372 -8.45 -36.64 -0.75
C ILE A 372 -8.68 -37.22 0.65
N TYR A 373 -7.63 -37.25 1.46
CA TYR A 373 -7.70 -37.66 2.87
C TYR A 373 -7.86 -36.42 3.74
N LYS A 374 -8.93 -36.37 4.54
CA LYS A 374 -9.12 -35.29 5.51
C LYS A 374 -8.12 -35.45 6.66
N ASP A 375 -7.38 -34.39 6.95
CA ASP A 375 -6.39 -34.33 8.04
C ASP A 375 -5.32 -35.44 7.98
N GLY A 376 -5.06 -36.00 6.79
CA GLY A 376 -4.13 -37.11 6.61
C GLY A 376 -4.64 -38.46 7.14
N ASP A 377 -5.89 -38.56 7.61
CA ASP A 377 -6.47 -39.81 8.09
C ASP A 377 -6.87 -40.72 6.91
N PRO A 378 -6.23 -41.89 6.74
CA PRO A 378 -6.52 -42.80 5.63
C PRO A 378 -7.95 -43.38 5.69
N THR A 379 -8.66 -43.26 6.81
CA THR A 379 -10.05 -43.72 6.95
C THR A 379 -11.08 -42.71 6.45
N GLN A 380 -10.72 -41.43 6.38
CA GLN A 380 -11.62 -40.34 6.00
C GLN A 380 -11.28 -39.83 4.60
N MET A 381 -11.76 -40.55 3.58
CA MET A 381 -11.51 -40.21 2.16
C MET A 381 -12.73 -39.58 1.47
N GLU A 382 -12.48 -38.53 0.70
CA GLU A 382 -13.46 -37.92 -0.21
C GLU A 382 -13.04 -38.12 -1.66
N LEU A 383 -14.00 -38.52 -2.51
CA LEU A 383 -13.76 -38.64 -3.95
C LEU A 383 -13.86 -37.26 -4.61
N ARG A 384 -12.83 -36.87 -5.34
CA ARG A 384 -12.78 -35.62 -6.12
C ARG A 384 -12.38 -35.90 -7.56
N HIS A 385 -12.84 -35.05 -8.47
CA HIS A 385 -12.47 -35.11 -9.88
C HIS A 385 -11.06 -34.56 -10.07
N ARG A 386 -10.26 -35.18 -10.95
CA ARG A 386 -8.94 -34.68 -11.33
C ARG A 386 -9.05 -33.59 -12.37
N GLU A 387 -8.41 -32.46 -12.14
CA GLU A 387 -8.39 -31.36 -13.09
C GLU A 387 -6.95 -30.89 -13.32
N TRP A 388 -6.62 -30.64 -14.58
CA TRP A 388 -5.34 -30.06 -14.98
C TRP A 388 -5.48 -28.55 -14.90
N ILE A 389 -4.91 -27.96 -13.86
CA ILE A 389 -5.07 -26.56 -13.51
C ILE A 389 -3.81 -25.78 -13.89
N LEU A 390 -4.02 -24.62 -14.51
CA LEU A 390 -2.98 -23.61 -14.69
C LEU A 390 -3.01 -22.68 -13.48
N ASN A 391 -1.85 -22.37 -12.91
CA ASN A 391 -1.78 -21.39 -11.83
C ASN A 391 -2.29 -20.00 -12.29
N ASP A 392 -3.04 -19.30 -11.46
CA ASP A 392 -3.59 -17.97 -11.77
C ASP A 392 -2.48 -16.97 -12.13
N PHE A 393 -1.32 -17.12 -11.50
CA PHE A 393 -0.10 -16.38 -11.78
C PHE A 393 0.91 -17.26 -12.53
N HIS A 394 1.05 -17.03 -13.83
CA HIS A 394 1.86 -17.84 -14.74
C HIS A 394 2.68 -17.00 -15.75
N PHE A 395 3.73 -17.61 -16.30
CA PHE A 395 4.72 -16.96 -17.18
C PHE A 395 4.55 -17.31 -18.67
N ASP A 396 3.35 -17.63 -19.15
CA ASP A 396 3.18 -18.03 -20.56
C ASP A 396 3.29 -16.86 -21.54
N ASN A 397 2.84 -15.68 -21.10
CA ASN A 397 2.87 -14.44 -21.86
C ASN A 397 3.54 -13.33 -21.06
N VAL A 398 4.08 -12.31 -21.75
CA VAL A 398 4.77 -11.20 -21.08
C VAL A 398 3.83 -10.44 -20.14
N LEU A 399 2.56 -10.27 -20.51
CA LEU A 399 1.58 -9.57 -19.68
C LEU A 399 1.25 -10.35 -18.39
N SER A 400 1.08 -11.67 -18.47
CA SER A 400 0.82 -12.50 -17.29
C SER A 400 2.07 -12.57 -16.39
N ALA A 401 3.26 -12.64 -16.98
CA ALA A 401 4.53 -12.59 -16.26
C ALA A 401 4.74 -11.26 -15.52
N MET A 402 4.25 -10.13 -16.04
CA MET A 402 4.30 -8.84 -15.32
C MET A 402 3.39 -8.81 -14.09
N MET A 403 2.34 -9.63 -14.07
CA MET A 403 1.39 -9.74 -12.95
C MET A 403 1.75 -10.87 -11.98
N SER A 404 2.73 -11.71 -12.31
CA SER A 404 3.04 -12.92 -11.55
C SER A 404 4.19 -12.69 -10.58
N LEU A 405 3.95 -12.96 -9.31
CA LEU A 405 4.98 -13.03 -8.27
C LEU A 405 4.94 -14.40 -7.59
N PHE A 406 6.13 -14.98 -7.43
CA PHE A 406 6.46 -16.13 -6.58
C PHE A 406 5.63 -17.40 -6.70
N THR A 407 6.02 -18.32 -7.61
CA THR A 407 5.64 -19.76 -7.57
C THR A 407 6.51 -20.63 -8.51
N ALA A 408 7.84 -20.40 -8.58
CA ALA A 408 8.65 -20.95 -9.69
C ALA A 408 9.69 -22.03 -9.34
N ILE A 409 9.91 -22.35 -8.06
CA ILE A 409 10.99 -23.27 -7.64
C ILE A 409 10.75 -24.72 -8.11
N ASP A 410 9.49 -25.16 -8.16
CA ASP A 410 9.14 -26.54 -8.56
C ASP A 410 8.96 -26.72 -10.07
N ALA A 411 9.19 -25.66 -10.85
CA ALA A 411 8.98 -25.68 -12.30
C ALA A 411 9.92 -26.69 -12.98
N TYR A 412 9.35 -27.73 -13.59
CA TYR A 412 10.09 -28.83 -14.21
C TYR A 412 10.34 -28.58 -15.71
N GLU A 413 9.55 -29.23 -16.56
CA GLU A 413 9.58 -29.18 -18.02
C GLU A 413 8.26 -28.61 -18.55
N GLU A 414 8.23 -28.27 -19.84
CA GLU A 414 7.02 -27.81 -20.52
C GLU A 414 5.94 -28.92 -20.49
N ASP A 415 4.70 -28.52 -20.19
CA ASP A 415 3.50 -29.38 -20.14
C ASP A 415 3.57 -30.52 -19.12
N LYS A 416 4.42 -30.37 -18.09
CA LYS A 416 4.53 -31.31 -16.97
C LYS A 416 4.27 -30.66 -15.64
N GLY A 417 3.77 -31.47 -14.71
CA GLY A 417 3.49 -31.07 -13.33
C GLY A 417 4.76 -30.68 -12.56
N PRO A 418 4.60 -29.99 -11.41
CA PRO A 418 5.72 -29.55 -10.60
C PRO A 418 6.48 -30.73 -9.99
N VAL A 419 7.80 -30.61 -9.92
CA VAL A 419 8.68 -31.56 -9.19
C VAL A 419 9.28 -30.82 -8.01
N TYR A 420 9.04 -31.34 -6.81
CA TYR A 420 9.47 -30.73 -5.56
C TYR A 420 10.98 -30.46 -5.55
N ASN A 421 11.36 -29.20 -5.27
CA ASN A 421 12.75 -28.74 -5.16
C ASN A 421 13.62 -29.05 -6.39
N HIS A 422 13.05 -29.08 -7.59
CA HIS A 422 13.81 -29.39 -8.80
C HIS A 422 14.85 -28.32 -9.17
N ARG A 423 14.50 -27.02 -9.09
CA ARG A 423 15.39 -25.90 -9.46
C ARG A 423 15.38 -24.78 -8.43
N VAL A 424 16.00 -25.03 -7.29
CA VAL A 424 16.16 -24.05 -6.20
C VAL A 424 16.96 -22.82 -6.64
N GLU A 425 17.87 -22.97 -7.61
CA GLU A 425 18.64 -21.87 -8.20
C GLU A 425 17.78 -20.77 -8.83
N MET A 426 16.53 -21.07 -9.20
CA MET A 426 15.60 -20.08 -9.74
C MET A 426 15.15 -19.05 -8.69
N ALA A 427 15.32 -19.32 -7.39
CA ALA A 427 15.07 -18.33 -6.34
C ALA A 427 15.95 -17.08 -6.51
N ILE A 428 17.16 -17.21 -7.07
CA ILE A 428 18.07 -16.08 -7.34
C ILE A 428 17.41 -15.07 -8.27
N PHE A 429 16.66 -15.53 -9.28
CA PHE A 429 15.94 -14.64 -10.20
C PHE A 429 14.96 -13.73 -9.45
N PHE A 430 14.18 -14.29 -8.52
CA PHE A 430 13.21 -13.53 -7.75
C PHE A 430 13.85 -12.63 -6.70
N ILE A 431 14.89 -13.09 -6.00
CA ILE A 431 15.62 -12.26 -5.02
C ILE A 431 16.24 -11.05 -5.72
N VAL A 432 16.92 -11.25 -6.86
CA VAL A 432 17.49 -10.15 -7.65
C VAL A 432 16.41 -9.21 -8.17
N TYR A 433 15.28 -9.76 -8.63
CA TYR A 433 14.14 -8.96 -9.06
C TYR A 433 13.59 -8.08 -7.93
N ILE A 434 13.34 -8.64 -6.74
CA ILE A 434 12.84 -7.90 -5.57
C ILE A 434 13.83 -6.79 -5.20
N ILE A 435 15.12 -7.11 -5.03
CA ILE A 435 16.14 -6.12 -4.63
C ILE A 435 16.20 -4.97 -5.63
N LEU A 436 16.21 -5.27 -6.94
CA LEU A 436 16.26 -4.23 -7.97
C LEU A 436 14.99 -3.37 -7.96
N ILE A 437 13.81 -3.98 -7.90
CA ILE A 437 12.54 -3.24 -7.94
C ILE A 437 12.36 -2.41 -6.66
N ALA A 438 12.66 -2.96 -5.48
CA ALA A 438 12.64 -2.24 -4.21
C ALA A 438 13.59 -1.03 -4.26
N PHE A 439 14.82 -1.21 -4.76
CA PHE A 439 15.77 -0.12 -4.94
C PHE A 439 15.24 0.98 -5.87
N PHE A 440 14.61 0.62 -6.99
CA PHE A 440 14.01 1.63 -7.87
C PHE A 440 12.79 2.32 -7.24
N MET A 441 11.94 1.58 -6.54
CA MET A 441 10.75 2.13 -5.87
C MET A 441 11.14 3.14 -4.79
N MET A 442 12.15 2.82 -3.96
CA MET A 442 12.65 3.76 -2.94
C MET A 442 13.23 5.02 -3.58
N ASN A 443 14.05 4.87 -4.64
CA ASN A 443 14.59 6.03 -5.37
C ASN A 443 13.50 6.89 -6.05
N ILE A 444 12.40 6.29 -6.53
CA ILE A 444 11.24 7.04 -7.04
C ILE A 444 10.62 7.87 -5.92
N PHE A 445 10.37 7.24 -4.78
CA PHE A 445 9.72 7.87 -3.63
C PHE A 445 10.56 9.04 -3.10
N VAL A 446 11.84 8.78 -2.79
CA VAL A 446 12.79 9.79 -2.32
C VAL A 446 12.96 10.92 -3.34
N GLY A 447 13.11 10.59 -4.63
CA GLY A 447 13.24 11.59 -5.69
C GLY A 447 12.01 12.50 -5.80
N PHE A 448 10.80 11.94 -5.71
CA PHE A 448 9.55 12.71 -5.70
C PHE A 448 9.44 13.62 -4.48
N VAL A 449 9.75 13.09 -3.29
CA VAL A 449 9.75 13.86 -2.04
C VAL A 449 10.74 15.03 -2.15
N ILE A 450 11.99 14.79 -2.57
CA ILE A 450 12.99 15.86 -2.68
C ILE A 450 12.55 16.95 -3.65
N VAL A 451 12.06 16.60 -4.85
CA VAL A 451 11.64 17.60 -5.86
C VAL A 451 10.45 18.42 -5.36
N THR A 452 9.46 17.77 -4.74
CA THR A 452 8.29 18.48 -4.20
C THR A 452 8.66 19.40 -3.04
N PHE A 453 9.54 18.96 -2.14
CA PHE A 453 10.05 19.80 -1.05
C PHE A 453 10.92 20.95 -1.56
N GLN A 454 11.75 20.74 -2.58
CA GLN A 454 12.55 21.80 -3.20
C GLN A 454 11.65 22.83 -3.89
N GLU A 455 10.64 22.41 -4.64
CA GLU A 455 9.74 23.32 -5.34
C GLU A 455 8.90 24.17 -4.36
N GLN A 456 8.40 23.56 -3.28
CA GLN A 456 7.72 24.28 -2.20
C GLN A 456 8.66 25.22 -1.45
N GLY A 457 9.90 24.78 -1.17
CA GLY A 457 10.91 25.61 -0.55
C GLY A 457 11.26 26.83 -1.42
N GLU A 458 11.66 26.62 -2.67
CA GLU A 458 12.07 27.69 -3.57
C GLU A 458 10.97 28.74 -3.81
N THR A 459 9.69 28.32 -3.83
CA THR A 459 8.56 29.25 -3.96
C THR A 459 8.29 30.04 -2.70
N GLU A 460 8.52 29.48 -1.51
CA GLU A 460 8.37 30.20 -0.23
C GLU A 460 9.51 31.22 0.01
N TYR A 461 10.72 30.95 -0.53
CA TYR A 461 11.92 31.77 -0.29
C TYR A 461 12.30 32.73 -1.43
N LYS A 462 11.62 32.70 -2.58
CA LYS A 462 11.86 33.67 -3.67
C LYS A 462 11.71 35.11 -3.14
N ASN A 463 12.82 35.87 -3.21
CA ASN A 463 12.96 37.29 -2.85
C ASN A 463 12.95 37.63 -1.34
N CYS A 464 13.30 36.70 -0.45
CA CYS A 464 13.47 37.01 0.97
C CYS A 464 14.93 37.33 1.32
N GLU A 465 15.17 38.45 2.02
CA GLU A 465 16.51 38.85 2.49
C GLU A 465 17.01 38.05 3.71
N LEU A 466 16.11 37.37 4.42
CA LEU A 466 16.42 36.60 5.64
C LEU A 466 16.40 35.08 5.39
N ASP A 467 17.40 34.38 5.94
CA ASP A 467 17.48 32.92 5.99
C ASP A 467 16.39 32.29 6.90
N LYS A 468 16.08 31.00 6.70
CA LYS A 468 15.13 30.19 7.48
C LYS A 468 15.41 30.25 8.98
N ASN A 469 16.66 30.10 9.40
CA ASN A 469 17.06 30.16 10.81
C ASN A 469 16.83 31.55 11.39
N GLN A 470 17.17 32.60 10.63
CA GLN A 470 16.96 33.99 11.04
C GLN A 470 15.48 34.31 11.18
N ARG A 471 14.63 33.87 10.24
CA ARG A 471 13.18 34.04 10.32
C ARG A 471 12.59 33.30 11.53
N GLN A 472 13.04 32.08 11.83
CA GLN A 472 12.60 31.34 13.00
C GLN A 472 12.98 32.05 14.30
N CYS A 473 14.21 32.57 14.40
CA CYS A 473 14.65 33.37 15.55
C CYS A 473 13.84 34.66 15.71
N VAL A 474 13.62 35.40 14.62
CA VAL A 474 12.82 36.64 14.63
C VAL A 474 11.38 36.34 15.00
N GLN A 475 10.79 35.28 14.45
CA GLN A 475 9.42 34.88 14.76
C GLN A 475 9.28 34.41 16.21
N TYR A 476 10.26 33.66 16.74
CA TYR A 476 10.28 33.29 18.15
C TYR A 476 10.39 34.53 19.04
N ALA A 477 11.31 35.44 18.74
CA ALA A 477 11.50 36.67 19.49
C ALA A 477 10.23 37.56 19.50
N LEU A 478 9.52 37.66 18.37
CA LEU A 478 8.30 38.45 18.25
C LEU A 478 7.07 37.78 18.89
N LYS A 479 7.01 36.44 18.92
CA LYS A 479 5.86 35.68 19.45
C LYS A 479 6.05 35.21 20.89
N ALA A 480 7.28 35.23 21.41
CA ALA A 480 7.58 34.79 22.76
C ALA A 480 6.76 35.59 23.76
N ARG A 481 6.02 34.87 24.61
CA ARG A 481 5.28 35.45 25.73
C ARG A 481 5.94 34.96 27.02
N PRO A 482 6.00 35.81 28.06
CA PRO A 482 6.57 35.39 29.33
C PRO A 482 5.78 34.22 29.92
N LEU A 483 6.49 33.18 30.32
CA LEU A 483 5.92 32.05 31.07
C LEU A 483 5.55 32.52 32.47
N LYS A 484 4.34 32.18 32.91
CA LYS A 484 3.87 32.51 34.26
C LYS A 484 4.41 31.46 35.24
N CYS A 485 5.46 31.80 35.98
CA CYS A 485 5.92 31.02 37.12
C CYS A 485 5.19 31.51 38.38
N TYR A 486 4.36 30.64 38.98
CA TYR A 486 3.56 30.97 40.16
C TYR A 486 4.34 30.60 41.42
N ILE A 487 4.97 31.59 42.05
CA ILE A 487 5.71 31.42 43.31
C ILE A 487 4.84 31.95 44.46
N PRO A 488 4.48 31.11 45.46
CA PRO A 488 3.64 31.54 46.58
C PRO A 488 4.42 32.44 47.54
N LYS A 489 3.72 33.40 48.17
CA LYS A 489 4.32 34.35 49.12
C LYS A 489 4.31 33.86 50.58
N ASN A 490 3.36 33.00 50.94
CA ASN A 490 3.21 32.52 52.30
C ASN A 490 4.29 31.48 52.62
N PRO A 491 4.98 31.56 53.77
CA PRO A 491 6.11 30.68 54.08
C PRO A 491 5.72 29.20 54.16
N TYR A 492 4.55 28.89 54.73
CA TYR A 492 4.01 27.53 54.77
C TYR A 492 3.66 26.98 53.38
N GLN A 493 3.11 27.83 52.50
CA GLN A 493 2.79 27.46 51.12
C GLN A 493 4.06 27.32 50.26
N TYR A 494 5.09 28.11 50.54
CA TYR A 494 6.40 28.02 49.89
C TYR A 494 7.13 26.72 50.23
N GLN A 495 7.05 26.23 51.46
CA GLN A 495 7.60 24.93 51.83
C GLN A 495 6.96 23.78 51.05
N VAL A 496 5.62 23.79 50.91
CA VAL A 496 4.91 22.78 50.10
C VAL A 496 5.27 22.92 48.63
N TRP A 497 5.30 24.14 48.10
CA TRP A 497 5.71 24.41 46.71
C TRP A 497 7.12 23.89 46.45
N TYR A 498 8.08 24.16 47.33
CA TYR A 498 9.47 23.71 47.21
C TYR A 498 9.61 22.18 47.16
N VAL A 499 8.78 21.45 47.91
CA VAL A 499 8.74 19.99 47.85
C VAL A 499 8.13 19.50 46.53
N VAL A 500 6.99 20.06 46.14
CA VAL A 500 6.26 19.64 44.92
C VAL A 500 7.02 19.95 43.63
N THR A 501 7.74 21.07 43.55
CA THR A 501 8.61 21.40 42.40
C THR A 501 10.04 20.83 42.51
N SER A 502 10.34 20.03 43.54
CA SER A 502 11.64 19.37 43.65
C SER A 502 11.73 18.14 42.72
N SER A 503 12.91 17.89 42.15
CA SER A 503 13.14 16.71 41.33
C SER A 503 12.94 15.39 42.09
N TYR A 504 13.13 15.38 43.42
CA TYR A 504 12.88 14.19 44.24
C TYR A 504 11.39 13.79 44.25
N PHE A 505 10.48 14.76 44.30
CA PHE A 505 9.05 14.50 44.22
C PHE A 505 8.65 14.03 42.82
N GLU A 506 9.26 14.59 41.76
CA GLU A 506 9.05 14.11 40.39
C GLU A 506 9.53 12.66 40.20
N TYR A 507 10.71 12.29 40.71
CA TYR A 507 11.18 10.90 40.66
C TYR A 507 10.32 9.95 41.50
N LEU A 508 9.82 10.40 42.65
CA LEU A 508 8.88 9.62 43.46
C LEU A 508 7.57 9.37 42.69
N MET A 509 7.01 10.41 42.06
CA MET A 509 5.81 10.25 41.23
C MET A 509 6.06 9.35 40.03
N PHE A 510 7.21 9.46 39.37
CA PHE A 510 7.59 8.58 38.25
C PHE A 510 7.76 7.12 38.71
N ALA A 511 8.39 6.88 39.85
CA ALA A 511 8.53 5.55 40.42
C ALA A 511 7.18 4.95 40.82
N LEU A 512 6.28 5.77 41.39
CA LEU A 512 4.91 5.36 41.70
C LEU A 512 4.10 5.08 40.45
N ILE A 513 4.30 5.82 39.34
CA ILE A 513 3.68 5.52 38.05
C ILE A 513 4.21 4.20 37.48
N MET A 514 5.52 4.00 37.44
CA MET A 514 6.11 2.74 36.96
C MET A 514 5.67 1.54 37.80
N LEU A 515 5.63 1.70 39.13
CA LEU A 515 5.17 0.67 40.04
C LEU A 515 3.66 0.45 39.92
N ASN A 516 2.88 1.50 39.64
CA ASN A 516 1.47 1.39 39.32
C ASN A 516 1.25 0.78 37.93
N THR A 517 2.14 0.93 36.94
CA THR A 517 2.06 0.25 35.63
C THR A 517 2.38 -1.25 35.75
N ILE A 518 3.39 -1.58 36.56
CA ILE A 518 3.71 -2.98 36.94
C ILE A 518 2.56 -3.56 37.77
N CYS A 519 1.99 -2.78 38.68
CA CYS A 519 0.77 -3.09 39.42
C CYS A 519 -0.50 -2.79 38.63
N LEU A 520 -0.50 -2.34 37.38
CA LEU A 520 -1.68 -2.18 36.49
C LEU A 520 -1.69 -3.29 35.43
N GLY A 521 -0.57 -4.00 35.29
CA GLY A 521 -0.61 -5.46 35.21
C GLY A 521 -1.38 -6.14 36.36
N MET A 522 -1.81 -5.39 37.39
CA MET A 522 -2.69 -5.78 38.51
C MET A 522 -3.60 -4.62 39.05
N GLN A 523 -4.23 -3.83 38.17
CA GLN A 523 -5.28 -2.80 38.43
C GLN A 523 -5.02 -1.49 39.24
N GLY A 524 -5.42 -0.35 38.62
CA GLY A 524 -5.77 0.93 39.25
C GLY A 524 -5.70 2.22 38.39
N TYR A 525 -6.74 2.74 37.75
CA TYR A 525 -7.47 2.30 36.55
C TYR A 525 -8.38 3.45 35.98
N PHE A 526 -8.43 4.63 36.59
CA PHE A 526 -9.32 5.71 36.09
C PHE A 526 -8.66 7.06 35.85
N GLY A 527 -7.33 7.14 35.99
CA GLY A 527 -6.59 8.37 35.70
C GLY A 527 -6.14 8.50 34.25
N ASP A 528 -6.05 7.38 33.54
CA ASP A 528 -5.50 7.28 32.18
C ASP A 528 -6.65 7.03 31.19
N PRO A 529 -6.75 7.74 30.05
CA PRO A 529 -7.80 7.52 29.05
C PRO A 529 -7.91 6.05 28.59
N TRP A 530 -6.80 5.32 28.62
CA TRP A 530 -6.73 3.90 28.31
C TRP A 530 -7.36 3.00 29.38
N ASN A 531 -7.29 3.39 30.65
CA ASN A 531 -7.90 2.64 31.73
C ASN A 531 -9.41 2.96 31.86
N VAL A 532 -9.83 4.17 31.48
CA VAL A 532 -11.25 4.52 31.28
C VAL A 532 -11.88 3.68 30.17
N PHE A 533 -11.14 3.39 29.09
CA PHE A 533 -11.59 2.52 28.01
C PHE A 533 -11.81 1.08 28.48
N ASP A 534 -10.87 0.55 29.26
CA ASP A 534 -10.97 -0.82 29.75
C ASP A 534 -12.16 -0.96 30.76
N PHE A 535 -12.49 0.06 31.56
CA PHE A 535 -13.67 0.03 32.44
C PHE A 535 -14.97 -0.12 31.68
N LEU A 536 -15.01 0.52 30.52
CA LEU A 536 -16.12 0.47 29.60
C LEU A 536 -16.30 -0.96 29.07
N ILE A 537 -15.20 -1.70 28.89
CA ILE A 537 -15.20 -3.13 28.53
C ILE A 537 -15.75 -3.98 29.68
N VAL A 538 -15.34 -3.73 30.93
CA VAL A 538 -15.82 -4.47 32.11
C VAL A 538 -17.30 -4.22 32.40
N ILE A 539 -17.77 -2.98 32.27
CA ILE A 539 -19.22 -2.69 32.35
C ILE A 539 -19.96 -3.39 31.20
N GLY A 540 -19.40 -3.35 29.99
CA GLY A 540 -19.96 -4.05 28.83
C GLY A 540 -20.11 -5.55 29.07
N SER A 541 -19.11 -6.21 29.67
CA SER A 541 -19.15 -7.65 29.95
C SER A 541 -20.08 -8.01 31.12
N ILE A 542 -20.23 -7.15 32.12
CA ILE A 542 -21.23 -7.37 33.19
C ILE A 542 -22.65 -7.21 32.64
N ILE A 543 -22.89 -6.20 31.80
CA ILE A 543 -24.18 -6.04 31.13
C ILE A 543 -24.46 -7.25 30.23
N ASP A 544 -23.45 -7.78 29.53
CA ASP A 544 -23.56 -8.98 28.70
C ASP A 544 -23.90 -10.23 29.54
N VAL A 545 -23.25 -10.42 30.68
CA VAL A 545 -23.56 -11.52 31.63
C VAL A 545 -24.95 -11.37 32.23
N ILE A 546 -25.37 -10.16 32.59
CA ILE A 546 -26.72 -9.90 33.11
C ILE A 546 -27.77 -10.10 32.01
N LEU A 547 -27.50 -9.67 30.77
CA LEU A 547 -28.40 -9.93 29.64
C LEU A 547 -28.49 -11.43 29.33
N SER A 548 -27.37 -12.16 29.42
CA SER A 548 -27.33 -13.62 29.32
C SER A 548 -28.11 -14.31 30.45
N GLU A 549 -28.01 -13.81 31.69
CA GLU A 549 -28.80 -14.30 32.82
C GLU A 549 -30.28 -13.92 32.72
N ILE A 550 -30.60 -12.75 32.18
CA ILE A 550 -31.99 -12.34 31.91
C ILE A 550 -32.57 -13.15 30.76
N ASP A 551 -31.80 -13.45 29.71
CA ASP A 551 -32.25 -14.33 28.62
C ASP A 551 -32.46 -15.76 29.10
N THR A 552 -31.57 -16.29 29.95
CA THR A 552 -31.76 -17.61 30.57
C THR A 552 -32.88 -17.61 31.60
N PHE A 553 -33.07 -16.52 32.34
CA PHE A 553 -34.20 -16.34 33.26
C PHE A 553 -35.52 -16.25 32.49
N LEU A 554 -35.62 -15.43 31.43
CA LEU A 554 -36.77 -15.33 30.53
C LEU A 554 -37.05 -16.65 29.82
N ALA A 555 -36.02 -17.39 29.41
CA ALA A 555 -36.16 -18.74 28.87
C ALA A 555 -36.70 -19.73 29.92
N SER A 556 -36.29 -19.60 31.18
CA SER A 556 -36.76 -20.44 32.30
C SER A 556 -38.16 -20.07 32.81
N SER A 557 -38.57 -18.80 32.67
CA SER A 557 -39.89 -18.30 33.05
C SER A 557 -40.92 -18.36 31.91
N GLY A 558 -40.57 -18.98 30.78
CA GLY A 558 -41.40 -19.02 29.58
C GLY A 558 -41.28 -17.70 28.81
N GLY A 559 -40.45 -17.68 27.78
CA GLY A 559 -40.09 -16.47 27.03
C GLY A 559 -41.28 -15.71 26.44
N LEU A 560 -40.96 -14.57 25.80
CA LEU A 560 -41.87 -13.61 25.16
C LEU A 560 -42.74 -14.17 24.00
N TYR A 561 -42.98 -15.48 23.94
CA TYR A 561 -43.82 -16.18 22.97
C TYR A 561 -45.28 -16.35 23.44
N CYS A 562 -45.74 -15.58 24.42
CA CYS A 562 -47.13 -15.64 24.90
C CYS A 562 -47.83 -14.26 24.99
N LEU A 563 -47.37 -13.28 24.19
CA LEU A 563 -48.11 -12.01 23.97
C LEU A 563 -48.54 -11.78 22.52
N GLY A 564 -48.54 -12.83 21.69
CA GLY A 564 -49.26 -12.86 20.42
C GLY A 564 -49.91 -14.23 20.27
N GLY A 565 -51.24 -14.30 20.37
CA GLY A 565 -51.98 -15.55 20.26
C GLY A 565 -51.62 -16.32 18.99
N GLY A 566 -51.27 -17.60 19.15
CA GLY A 566 -50.93 -18.47 18.02
C GLY A 566 -50.26 -19.75 18.48
N CYS A 567 -51.00 -20.68 19.08
CA CYS A 567 -50.55 -22.05 19.30
C CYS A 567 -50.45 -22.75 17.92
N GLY A 568 -49.24 -22.97 17.43
CA GLY A 568 -48.98 -23.63 16.15
C GLY A 568 -47.67 -24.41 16.19
N THR A 569 -47.75 -25.66 16.67
CA THR A 569 -46.89 -26.82 16.39
C THR A 569 -45.54 -26.57 15.68
N VAL A 570 -44.44 -26.57 16.42
CA VAL A 570 -43.12 -26.98 15.90
C VAL A 570 -42.45 -27.88 16.93
N VAL A 571 -42.25 -29.14 16.56
CA VAL A 571 -41.50 -30.16 17.30
C VAL A 571 -40.04 -30.06 16.86
N ILE A 572 -39.11 -29.81 17.80
CA ILE A 572 -37.66 -29.96 17.58
C ILE A 572 -37.20 -31.22 18.33
N PRO A 573 -36.58 -32.21 17.65
CA PRO A 573 -36.23 -33.50 18.23
C PRO A 573 -34.93 -33.41 19.03
N GLY A 574 -34.86 -33.98 20.24
CA GLY A 574 -33.56 -34.19 20.90
C GLY A 574 -33.49 -34.29 22.43
N CYS A 575 -34.55 -34.04 23.21
CA CYS A 575 -34.46 -34.16 24.68
C CYS A 575 -35.00 -35.50 25.20
N MET A 576 -34.11 -36.33 25.75
CA MET A 576 -34.40 -37.56 26.49
C MET A 576 -35.29 -37.27 27.72
N ARG A 577 -36.36 -38.06 27.88
CA ARG A 577 -37.18 -38.10 29.10
C ARG A 577 -36.51 -39.01 30.14
N LEU A 578 -36.23 -38.47 31.33
CA LEU A 578 -36.06 -39.29 32.55
C LEU A 578 -37.45 -39.63 33.13
N PRO A 579 -37.69 -40.85 33.63
CA PRO A 579 -38.99 -41.26 34.16
C PRO A 579 -39.19 -40.71 35.59
N PRO A 580 -40.44 -40.46 36.02
CA PRO A 580 -40.70 -39.98 37.37
C PRO A 580 -40.57 -41.13 38.39
N ALA A 581 -39.96 -40.82 39.53
CA ALA A 581 -39.87 -41.69 40.68
C ALA A 581 -41.26 -42.01 41.27
N ARG A 582 -41.44 -43.28 41.62
CA ARG A 582 -42.16 -43.70 42.82
C ARG A 582 -41.19 -44.45 43.72
#